data_AF-A0A925E8X5-F1
#
_entry.id   AF-A0A925E8X5-F1
#
_cell.length_a   1.000
_cell.length_b   1.000
_cell.length_c   1.000
_cell.angle_alpha   90.00
_cell.angle_beta   90.00
_cell.angle_gamma   90.00
#
_symmetry.space_group_name_H-M   'P 1'
#
loop_
_entity.id
_entity.type
_entity.pdbx_description
1 polymer ?
#
loop_
_entity_poly.entity_id
_entity_poly.type
_entity_poly.pdbx_seq_one_letter_code
_entity_poly.pdbx_strand_id
1 'polypeptide(L)'
;MIAGLKAWWHGLRHLEHQGYLYVWANFCALLVSIPIITAPAAWAGLMKMSHTAHRSRFVTLNDFWSGFRENLPRGFVMFGLNVVIVGLNLINLWSFSLQSGLITNVLRTVWITVLLFWFTVQLYVWPIFYQMEQPTLWKALKNAALMIVLNPWFTLGLWIGILPLLIVSVLLPPIFLLLTLAALSVVANSAVNDRLQAAGFKTEVLGEDSM
;
A
#
# COMPACT_ATOMS: atom_id res chain seq x y z
N MET A 1 -16.43 -5.77 -5.91
CA MET A 1 -15.73 -6.90 -5.28
C MET A 1 -14.91 -7.71 -6.29
N ILE A 2 -15.52 -8.33 -7.31
CA ILE A 2 -14.80 -9.12 -8.34
C ILE A 2 -13.66 -8.35 -9.01
N ALA A 3 -13.87 -7.06 -9.34
CA ALA A 3 -12.82 -6.22 -9.91
C ALA A 3 -11.59 -6.04 -8.99
N GLY A 4 -11.79 -5.99 -7.66
CA GLY A 4 -10.67 -5.91 -6.70
C GLY A 4 -9.85 -7.19 -6.65
N LEU A 5 -10.51 -8.35 -6.76
CA LEU A 5 -9.84 -9.65 -6.86
C LEU A 5 -9.07 -9.79 -8.18
N LYS A 6 -9.62 -9.28 -9.28
CA LYS A 6 -8.90 -9.23 -10.57
C LYS A 6 -7.65 -8.36 -10.48
N ALA A 7 -7.74 -7.17 -9.89
CA ALA A 7 -6.58 -6.29 -9.69
C ALA A 7 -5.49 -6.98 -8.85
N TRP A 8 -5.88 -7.74 -7.82
CA TRP A 8 -4.95 -8.54 -7.02
C TRP A 8 -4.27 -9.64 -7.86
N TRP A 9 -5.06 -10.37 -8.67
CA TRP A 9 -4.54 -11.42 -9.56
C TRP A 9 -3.57 -10.86 -10.61
N HIS A 10 -3.89 -9.72 -11.22
CA HIS A 10 -3.00 -9.05 -12.18
C HIS A 10 -1.69 -8.62 -11.50
N GLY A 11 -1.77 -8.09 -10.28
CA GLY A 11 -0.59 -7.72 -9.51
C GLY A 11 0.32 -8.92 -9.18
N LEU A 12 -0.24 -10.08 -8.83
CA LEU A 12 0.56 -11.27 -8.57
C LEU A 12 1.25 -11.82 -9.82
N ARG A 13 0.57 -11.86 -10.97
CA ARG A 13 1.20 -12.25 -12.24
C ARG A 13 2.37 -11.34 -12.60
N HIS A 14 2.23 -10.04 -12.36
CA HIS A 14 3.33 -9.10 -12.59
C HIS A 14 4.55 -9.38 -11.69
N LEU A 15 4.31 -9.83 -10.45
CA LEU A 15 5.38 -10.22 -9.53
C LEU A 15 6.14 -11.46 -10.03
N GLU A 16 5.48 -12.41 -10.68
CA GLU A 16 6.11 -13.63 -11.22
C GLU A 16 7.22 -13.30 -12.22
N HIS A 17 6.99 -12.36 -13.14
CA HIS A 17 7.95 -12.02 -14.20
C HIS A 17 9.21 -11.31 -13.70
N GLN A 18 9.13 -10.55 -12.60
CA GLN A 18 10.26 -9.80 -12.03
C GLN A 18 10.57 -10.19 -10.58
N GLY A 19 10.20 -11.42 -10.18
CA GLY A 19 10.19 -11.84 -8.77
C GLY A 19 11.52 -11.64 -8.05
N TYR A 20 12.65 -11.92 -8.71
CA TYR A 20 13.98 -11.73 -8.12
C TYR A 20 14.26 -10.29 -7.70
N LEU A 21 13.89 -9.31 -8.53
CA LEU A 21 14.10 -7.89 -8.21
C LEU A 21 13.23 -7.46 -7.04
N TYR A 22 11.98 -7.90 -7.01
CA TYR A 22 11.04 -7.62 -5.92
C TYR A 22 11.51 -8.23 -4.60
N VAL A 23 12.13 -9.42 -4.63
CA VAL A 23 12.72 -10.03 -3.42
C VAL A 23 13.83 -9.16 -2.84
N TRP A 24 14.77 -8.70 -3.66
CA TRP A 24 15.84 -7.81 -3.19
C TRP A 24 15.33 -6.47 -2.72
N ALA A 25 14.35 -5.90 -3.41
CA ALA A 25 13.73 -4.64 -3.02
C ALA A 25 13.00 -4.78 -1.68
N ASN A 26 12.27 -5.88 -1.46
CA ASN A 26 11.60 -6.17 -0.19
C ASN A 26 12.62 -6.28 0.96
N PHE A 27 13.70 -7.02 0.73
CA PHE A 27 14.78 -7.16 1.71
C PHE A 27 15.43 -5.82 2.03
N CYS A 28 15.78 -5.02 1.01
CA CYS A 28 16.31 -3.67 1.20
C CYS A 28 15.33 -2.78 1.96
N ALA A 29 14.04 -2.83 1.61
CA ALA A 29 12.98 -2.07 2.28
C ALA A 29 12.89 -2.42 3.77
N LEU A 30 12.98 -3.69 4.13
CA LEU A 30 13.01 -4.12 5.53
C LEU A 30 14.26 -3.62 6.26
N LEU A 31 15.44 -3.72 5.64
CA LEU A 31 16.69 -3.23 6.24
C LEU A 31 16.65 -1.73 6.51
N VAL A 32 16.20 -0.93 5.54
CA VAL A 32 16.07 0.52 5.75
C VAL A 32 14.88 0.88 6.63
N SER A 33 13.98 -0.05 6.94
CA SER A 33 12.89 0.15 7.89
C SER A 33 13.25 -0.24 9.33
N ILE A 34 14.48 -0.75 9.57
CA ILE A 34 14.97 -1.04 10.94
C ILE A 34 14.86 0.23 11.81
N PRO A 35 15.31 1.41 11.36
CA PRO A 35 14.82 2.66 11.91
C PRO A 35 13.35 2.81 11.50
N ILE A 36 12.42 2.58 12.43
CA ILE A 36 10.98 2.62 12.15
C ILE A 36 10.57 3.96 11.49
N ILE A 37 11.30 5.03 11.78
CA ILE A 37 11.12 6.37 11.20
C ILE A 37 11.28 6.42 9.67
N THR A 38 12.10 5.55 9.08
CA THR A 38 12.33 5.49 7.62
C THR A 38 11.39 4.51 6.90
N ALA A 39 10.56 3.76 7.63
CA ALA A 39 9.64 2.78 7.04
C ALA A 39 8.66 3.39 6.01
N PRO A 40 8.06 4.59 6.22
CA PRO A 40 7.20 5.19 5.21
C PRO A 40 7.94 5.60 3.92
N ALA A 41 9.22 5.97 4.03
CA ALA A 41 10.04 6.25 2.86
C ALA A 41 10.43 4.96 2.12
N ALA A 42 10.70 3.88 2.85
CA ALA A 42 10.95 2.55 2.28
C ALA A 42 9.72 2.07 1.47
N TRP A 43 8.53 2.26 2.05
CA TRP A 43 7.26 2.00 1.39
C TRP A 43 7.09 2.83 0.11
N ALA A 44 7.40 4.12 0.15
CA ALA A 44 7.39 4.98 -1.03
C ALA A 44 8.35 4.50 -2.13
N GLY A 45 9.53 3.99 -1.74
CA GLY A 45 10.52 3.41 -2.66
C GLY A 45 10.00 2.16 -3.38
N LEU A 46 9.40 1.22 -2.63
CA LEU A 46 8.78 0.01 -3.21
C LEU A 46 7.64 0.37 -4.16
N MET A 47 6.85 1.38 -3.80
CA MET A 47 5.76 1.87 -4.63
C MET A 47 6.26 2.52 -5.92
N LYS A 48 7.38 3.27 -5.88
CA LYS A 48 7.98 3.84 -7.09
C LYS A 48 8.53 2.76 -8.02
N MET A 49 9.28 1.80 -7.47
CA MET A 49 9.83 0.71 -8.27
C MET A 49 8.71 -0.09 -8.94
N SER A 50 7.66 -0.44 -8.18
CA SER A 50 6.51 -1.12 -8.74
C SER A 50 5.79 -0.29 -9.80
N HIS A 51 5.64 1.01 -9.57
CA HIS A 51 5.08 1.93 -10.54
C HIS A 51 5.88 1.96 -11.86
N THR A 52 7.21 2.04 -11.78
CA THR A 52 8.10 1.94 -12.95
C THR A 52 7.94 0.60 -13.66
N ALA A 53 7.81 -0.50 -12.91
CA ALA A 53 7.64 -1.84 -13.46
C ALA A 53 6.36 -2.04 -14.26
N HIS A 54 5.28 -1.34 -13.88
CA HIS A 54 4.06 -1.32 -14.67
C HIS A 54 4.23 -0.60 -16.02
N ARG A 55 5.21 0.29 -16.17
CA ARG A 55 5.41 1.13 -17.37
C ARG A 55 6.61 0.71 -18.23
N SER A 56 7.57 -0.01 -17.66
CA SER A 56 8.85 -0.32 -18.31
C SER A 56 9.31 -1.73 -17.98
N ARG A 57 9.92 -2.41 -18.97
CA ARG A 57 10.59 -3.70 -18.79
C ARG A 57 11.96 -3.60 -18.11
N PHE A 58 12.58 -2.41 -18.13
CA PHE A 58 13.92 -2.17 -17.62
C PHE A 58 13.88 -1.56 -16.22
N VAL A 59 13.42 -2.36 -15.25
CA VAL A 59 13.38 -1.97 -13.84
C VAL A 59 14.65 -2.45 -13.15
N THR A 60 15.18 -1.64 -12.26
CA THR A 60 16.34 -2.01 -11.45
C THR A 60 16.12 -1.68 -9.99
N LEU A 61 16.97 -2.21 -9.12
CA LEU A 61 16.96 -1.87 -7.70
C LEU A 61 17.27 -0.37 -7.45
N ASN A 62 17.86 0.32 -8.44
CA ASN A 62 18.07 1.77 -8.35
C ASN A 62 16.75 2.55 -8.35
N ASP A 63 15.68 2.03 -8.94
CA ASP A 63 14.37 2.67 -8.91
C ASP A 63 13.78 2.70 -7.49
N PHE A 64 13.98 1.63 -6.73
CA PHE A 64 13.65 1.58 -5.31
C PHE A 64 14.43 2.65 -4.52
N TRP A 65 15.76 2.67 -4.67
CA TRP A 65 16.61 3.63 -3.94
C TRP A 65 16.35 5.08 -4.34
N SER A 66 16.05 5.32 -5.61
CA SER A 66 15.63 6.62 -6.13
C SER A 66 14.34 7.08 -5.44
N GLY A 67 13.32 6.20 -5.39
CA GLY A 67 12.05 6.51 -4.73
C GLY A 67 12.16 6.69 -3.23
N PHE A 68 13.00 5.88 -2.57
CA PHE A 68 13.31 6.02 -1.15
C PHE A 68 13.90 7.40 -0.85
N ARG A 69 15.01 7.75 -1.51
CA ARG A 69 15.74 9.00 -1.22
C ARG A 69 14.92 10.24 -1.58
N GLU A 70 14.25 10.23 -2.72
CA GLU A 70 13.39 11.34 -3.16
C GLU A 70 12.26 11.62 -2.16
N ASN A 71 11.74 10.57 -1.52
CA ASN A 71 10.62 10.66 -0.61
C ASN A 71 11.00 10.58 0.87
N LEU A 72 12.28 10.60 1.23
CA LEU A 72 12.72 10.66 2.64
C LEU A 72 12.04 11.79 3.43
N PRO A 73 12.00 13.06 2.94
CA PRO A 73 11.35 14.15 3.67
C PRO A 73 9.84 13.92 3.85
N ARG A 74 9.17 13.46 2.78
CA ARG A 74 7.73 13.15 2.81
C ARG A 74 7.45 11.92 3.69
N GLY A 75 8.39 10.99 3.76
CA GLY A 75 8.38 9.82 4.63
C GLY A 75 8.38 10.21 6.10
N PHE A 76 9.15 11.22 6.51
CA PHE A 76 9.11 11.74 7.88
C PHE A 76 7.75 12.36 8.24
N VAL A 77 7.14 13.10 7.31
CA VAL A 77 5.78 13.63 7.50
C VAL A 77 4.78 12.48 7.64
N MET A 78 4.87 11.46 6.77
CA MET A 78 4.02 10.27 6.85
C MET A 78 4.27 9.46 8.13
N PHE A 79 5.50 9.41 8.64
CA PHE A 79 5.81 8.79 9.92
C PHE A 79 5.10 9.52 11.06
N GLY A 80 5.19 10.86 11.11
CA GLY A 80 4.47 11.68 12.09
C GLY A 80 2.96 11.44 12.05
N LEU A 81 2.36 11.42 10.85
CA LEU A 81 0.93 11.10 10.68
C LEU A 81 0.59 9.69 11.15
N ASN A 82 1.44 8.70 10.87
CA ASN A 82 1.24 7.33 11.37
C ASN A 82 1.31 7.27 12.90
N VAL A 83 2.30 7.90 13.52
CA VAL A 83 2.42 7.94 14.99
C VAL A 83 1.18 8.56 15.62
N VAL A 84 0.70 9.68 15.08
CA VAL A 84 -0.50 10.36 15.60
C VAL A 84 -1.73 9.47 15.40
N ILE A 85 -2.03 9.05 14.18
CA ILE A 85 -3.28 8.36 13.87
C ILE A 85 -3.30 6.96 14.48
N VAL A 86 -2.25 6.16 14.25
CA VAL A 86 -2.17 4.80 14.78
C VAL A 86 -2.02 4.83 16.29
N GLY A 87 -1.15 5.69 16.84
CA GLY A 87 -0.94 5.80 18.28
C GLY A 87 -2.22 6.18 19.04
N LEU A 88 -2.94 7.21 18.59
CA LEU A 88 -4.22 7.61 19.20
C LEU A 88 -5.26 6.49 19.14
N ASN A 89 -5.36 5.80 18.00
CA ASN A 89 -6.28 4.68 17.85
C ASN A 89 -5.94 3.51 18.78
N LEU A 90 -4.65 3.13 18.88
CA LEU A 90 -4.20 2.04 19.75
C LEU A 90 -4.42 2.36 21.23
N ILE A 91 -4.16 3.59 21.66
CA ILE A 91 -4.44 4.04 23.03
C ILE A 91 -5.94 3.92 23.35
N ASN A 92 -6.81 4.36 22.44
CA ASN A 92 -8.26 4.22 22.61
C ASN A 92 -8.69 2.75 22.67
N LEU A 93 -8.23 1.93 21.73
CA LEU A 93 -8.56 0.50 21.69
C LEU A 93 -8.10 -0.24 22.94
N TRP A 94 -6.91 0.09 23.44
CA TRP A 94 -6.38 -0.47 24.68
C TRP A 94 -7.23 -0.04 25.88
N SER A 95 -7.63 1.23 25.96
CA SER A 95 -8.49 1.74 27.04
C SER A 95 -9.85 1.03 27.11
N PHE A 96 -10.45 0.72 25.96
CA PHE A 96 -11.74 0.01 25.88
C PHE A 96 -11.61 -1.52 25.90
N SER A 97 -10.40 -2.09 25.94
CA SER A 97 -10.19 -3.54 25.80
C SER A 97 -10.82 -4.37 26.92
N LEU A 98 -10.72 -3.90 28.17
CA LEU A 98 -11.23 -4.58 29.36
C LEU A 98 -12.68 -4.21 29.70
N GLN A 99 -13.26 -3.24 29.00
CA GLN A 99 -14.62 -2.77 29.28
C GLN A 99 -15.64 -3.61 28.49
N SER A 100 -16.78 -3.88 29.11
CA SER A 100 -17.90 -4.59 28.49
C SER A 100 -19.14 -3.69 28.43
N GLY A 101 -19.90 -3.77 27.34
CA GLY A 101 -21.10 -2.95 27.14
C GLY A 101 -21.28 -2.53 25.69
N LEU A 102 -22.53 -2.30 25.28
CA LEU A 102 -22.87 -1.97 23.89
C LEU A 102 -22.12 -0.73 23.38
N ILE A 103 -22.08 0.34 24.20
CA ILE A 103 -21.40 1.60 23.85
C ILE A 103 -19.90 1.34 23.63
N THR A 104 -19.24 0.61 24.52
CA THR A 104 -17.81 0.26 24.38
C THR A 104 -17.52 -0.61 23.17
N ASN A 105 -18.45 -1.50 22.79
CA ASN A 105 -18.33 -2.30 21.57
C ASN A 105 -18.39 -1.42 20.33
N VAL A 106 -19.37 -0.50 20.26
CA VAL A 106 -19.52 0.45 19.15
C VAL A 106 -18.26 1.31 19.01
N LEU A 107 -17.75 1.88 20.11
CA LEU A 107 -16.53 2.69 20.07
C LEU A 107 -15.32 1.87 19.58
N ARG A 108 -15.15 0.62 20.05
CA ARG A 108 -14.08 -0.27 19.56
C ARG A 108 -14.20 -0.50 18.06
N THR A 109 -15.40 -0.80 17.56
CA THR A 109 -15.63 -0.96 16.13
C THR A 109 -15.26 0.30 15.35
N VAL A 110 -15.66 1.49 15.83
CA VAL A 110 -15.32 2.77 15.19
C VAL A 110 -13.80 2.95 15.07
N TRP A 111 -13.04 2.75 16.15
CA TRP A 111 -11.58 2.90 16.11
C TRP A 111 -10.90 1.85 15.22
N ILE A 112 -11.39 0.60 15.21
CA ILE A 112 -10.91 -0.43 14.26
C ILE A 112 -11.18 0.01 12.82
N THR A 113 -12.38 0.55 12.53
CA THR A 113 -12.74 1.05 11.19
C THR A 113 -11.85 2.22 10.78
N VAL A 114 -11.53 3.15 11.69
CA VAL A 114 -10.60 4.27 11.42
C VAL A 114 -9.21 3.74 11.08
N LEU A 115 -8.69 2.75 11.82
CA LEU A 115 -7.41 2.12 11.49
C LEU A 115 -7.43 1.44 10.12
N LEU A 116 -8.47 0.65 9.83
CA LEU A 116 -8.60 -0.02 8.54
C LEU A 116 -8.65 0.99 7.39
N PHE A 117 -9.41 2.07 7.57
CA PHE A 117 -9.46 3.17 6.62
C PHE A 117 -8.07 3.80 6.42
N TRP A 118 -7.36 4.10 7.50
CA TRP A 118 -6.02 4.70 7.45
C TRP A 118 -5.00 3.79 6.75
N PHE A 119 -4.96 2.50 7.06
CA PHE A 119 -4.06 1.56 6.37
C PHE A 119 -4.42 1.42 4.89
N THR A 120 -5.71 1.51 4.54
CA THR A 120 -6.12 1.53 3.13
C THR A 120 -5.63 2.81 2.43
N VAL A 121 -5.69 3.97 3.11
CA VAL A 121 -5.12 5.21 2.57
C VAL A 121 -3.63 5.03 2.30
N GLN A 122 -2.88 4.40 3.20
CA GLN A 122 -1.45 4.11 3.00
C GLN A 122 -1.16 3.22 1.78
N LEU A 123 -2.08 2.30 1.44
CA LEU A 123 -1.96 1.49 0.23
C LEU A 123 -2.11 2.35 -1.04
N TYR A 124 -3.01 3.34 -1.05
CA TYR A 124 -3.31 4.11 -2.26
C TYR A 124 -2.52 5.41 -2.42
N VAL A 125 -2.02 6.00 -1.33
CA VAL A 125 -1.35 7.32 -1.35
C VAL A 125 -0.20 7.36 -2.33
N TRP A 126 0.73 6.43 -2.26
CA TRP A 126 1.95 6.48 -3.06
C TRP A 126 1.72 6.14 -4.53
N PRO A 127 0.94 5.10 -4.89
CA PRO A 127 0.55 4.90 -6.28
C PRO A 127 -0.06 6.18 -6.86
N ILE A 128 -1.10 6.72 -6.22
CA ILE A 128 -1.77 7.95 -6.69
C ILE A 128 -0.78 9.10 -6.81
N PHE A 129 0.11 9.28 -5.83
CA PHE A 129 1.15 10.32 -5.86
C PHE A 129 2.00 10.22 -7.13
N TYR A 130 2.41 9.02 -7.55
CA TYR A 130 3.22 8.83 -8.77
C TYR A 130 2.43 8.94 -10.07
N GLN A 131 1.09 8.89 -10.04
CA GLN A 131 0.25 9.22 -11.19
C GLN A 131 -0.05 10.72 -11.34
N MET A 132 0.26 11.56 -10.35
CA MET A 132 -0.02 13.00 -10.43
C MET A 132 0.98 13.76 -11.29
N GLU A 133 0.50 14.67 -12.14
CA GLU A 133 1.35 15.63 -12.86
C GLU A 133 2.03 16.64 -11.92
N GLN A 134 1.29 17.11 -10.90
CA GLN A 134 1.79 18.04 -9.87
C GLN A 134 1.69 17.38 -8.49
N PRO A 135 2.63 16.50 -8.15
CA PRO A 135 2.53 15.65 -6.98
C PRO A 135 2.70 16.46 -5.69
N THR A 136 1.69 16.38 -4.83
CA THR A 136 1.78 16.87 -3.44
C THR A 136 1.19 15.82 -2.51
N LEU A 137 1.84 15.63 -1.35
CA LEU A 137 1.43 14.59 -0.41
C LEU A 137 -0.02 14.78 0.07
N TRP A 138 -0.43 16.04 0.29
CA TRP A 138 -1.78 16.37 0.71
C TRP A 138 -2.84 16.01 -0.34
N LYS A 139 -2.60 16.33 -1.62
CA LYS A 139 -3.53 15.93 -2.70
C LYS A 139 -3.59 14.40 -2.81
N ALA A 140 -2.47 13.71 -2.65
CA ALA A 140 -2.43 12.25 -2.67
C ALA A 140 -3.22 11.61 -1.52
N LEU A 141 -3.09 12.13 -0.29
CA LEU A 141 -3.89 11.71 0.86
C LEU A 141 -5.39 11.92 0.62
N LYS A 142 -5.76 13.11 0.14
CA LYS A 142 -7.16 13.43 -0.19
C LYS A 142 -7.72 12.50 -1.27
N ASN A 143 -6.98 12.27 -2.34
CA ASN A 143 -7.41 11.41 -3.44
C ASN A 143 -7.47 9.93 -3.04
N ALA A 144 -6.54 9.46 -2.20
CA ALA A 144 -6.58 8.12 -1.63
C ALA A 144 -7.82 7.91 -0.76
N ALA A 145 -8.15 8.86 0.10
CA ALA A 145 -9.37 8.84 0.90
C ALA A 145 -10.64 8.84 0.03
N LEU A 146 -10.68 9.70 -1.01
CA LEU A 146 -11.79 9.74 -1.96
C LEU A 146 -11.94 8.42 -2.74
N MET A 147 -10.85 7.78 -3.14
CA MET A 147 -10.88 6.50 -3.83
C MET A 147 -11.58 5.41 -3.00
N ILE A 148 -11.32 5.37 -1.68
CA ILE A 148 -11.97 4.42 -0.76
C ILE A 148 -13.47 4.69 -0.66
N VAL A 149 -13.86 5.95 -0.46
CA VAL A 149 -15.26 6.35 -0.28
C VAL A 149 -16.08 6.15 -1.55
N LEU A 150 -15.50 6.42 -2.72
CA LEU A 150 -16.17 6.25 -4.01
C LEU A 150 -16.22 4.79 -4.47
N ASN A 151 -15.32 3.93 -3.98
CA ASN A 151 -15.20 2.54 -4.42
C ASN A 151 -15.14 1.52 -3.25
N PRO A 152 -16.07 1.55 -2.28
CA PRO A 152 -15.99 0.72 -1.07
C PRO A 152 -15.98 -0.78 -1.39
N TRP A 153 -16.82 -1.22 -2.33
CA TRP A 153 -16.89 -2.62 -2.75
C TRP A 153 -15.66 -3.11 -3.51
N PHE A 154 -14.90 -2.21 -4.14
CA PHE A 154 -13.63 -2.55 -4.78
C PHE A 154 -12.56 -2.73 -3.71
N THR A 155 -12.46 -1.77 -2.79
CA THR A 155 -11.53 -1.81 -1.66
C THR A 155 -11.74 -3.05 -0.78
N LEU A 156 -13.00 -3.42 -0.50
CA LEU A 156 -13.30 -4.68 0.19
C LEU A 156 -12.79 -5.90 -0.58
N GLY A 157 -12.99 -5.93 -1.90
CA GLY A 157 -12.45 -6.99 -2.76
C GLY A 157 -10.92 -7.07 -2.73
N LEU A 158 -10.24 -5.93 -2.67
CA LEU A 158 -8.80 -5.85 -2.54
C LEU A 158 -8.32 -6.44 -1.20
N TRP A 159 -8.99 -6.08 -0.10
CA TRP A 159 -8.67 -6.61 1.23
C TRP A 159 -8.90 -8.11 1.36
N ILE A 160 -9.89 -8.68 0.65
CA ILE A 160 -10.08 -10.14 0.57
C ILE A 160 -8.85 -10.84 -0.01
N GLY A 161 -8.11 -10.22 -0.94
CA GLY A 161 -6.84 -10.76 -1.44
C GLY A 161 -5.66 -10.48 -0.53
N ILE A 162 -5.61 -9.29 0.08
CA ILE A 162 -4.53 -8.87 0.97
C ILE A 162 -4.52 -9.66 2.28
N LEU A 163 -5.68 -9.92 2.90
CA LEU A 163 -5.77 -10.58 4.21
C LEU A 163 -5.14 -11.99 4.21
N PRO A 164 -5.46 -12.90 3.26
CA PRO A 164 -4.79 -14.20 3.18
C PRO A 164 -3.28 -14.07 3.02
N LEU A 165 -2.79 -13.14 2.18
CA LEU A 165 -1.36 -12.89 2.04
C LEU A 165 -0.74 -12.50 3.39
N LEU A 166 -1.36 -11.59 4.14
CA LEU A 166 -0.89 -11.18 5.46
C LEU A 166 -0.91 -12.33 6.46
N ILE A 167 -1.99 -13.12 6.51
CA ILE A 167 -2.11 -14.30 7.37
C ILE A 167 -1.00 -15.31 7.07
N VAL A 168 -0.80 -15.64 5.80
CA VAL A 168 0.27 -16.55 5.35
C VAL A 168 1.65 -15.98 5.70
N SER A 169 1.86 -14.67 5.55
CA SER A 169 3.12 -14.01 5.89
C SER A 169 3.44 -14.09 7.40
N VAL A 170 2.41 -14.02 8.25
CA VAL A 170 2.57 -14.18 9.72
C VAL A 170 2.87 -15.63 10.08
N LEU A 171 2.19 -16.59 9.45
CA LEU A 171 2.41 -18.02 9.69
C LEU A 171 3.75 -18.52 9.13
N LEU A 172 4.24 -17.90 8.05
CA LEU A 172 5.47 -18.24 7.35
C LEU A 172 6.37 -16.99 7.24
N PRO A 173 7.16 -16.67 8.28
CA PRO A 173 8.02 -15.49 8.31
C PRO A 173 8.95 -15.30 7.09
N PRO A 174 9.47 -16.35 6.43
CA PRO A 174 10.24 -16.15 5.20
C PRO A 174 9.46 -15.42 4.10
N ILE A 175 8.14 -15.63 3.98
CA ILE A 175 7.30 -14.93 2.99
C ILE A 175 7.25 -13.43 3.31
N PHE A 176 7.09 -13.09 4.60
CA PHE A 176 7.16 -11.72 5.06
C PHE A 176 8.48 -11.04 4.69
N LEU A 177 9.59 -11.72 4.98
CA LEU A 177 10.94 -11.21 4.74
C LEU A 177 11.27 -11.03 3.25
N LEU A 178 10.73 -11.89 2.39
CA LEU A 178 11.11 -11.94 0.99
C LEU A 178 10.13 -11.23 0.07
N LEU A 179 8.82 -11.21 0.35
CA LEU A 179 7.83 -10.86 -0.68
C LEU A 179 6.71 -9.94 -0.24
N THR A 180 6.34 -9.89 1.03
CA THR A 180 5.04 -9.30 1.41
C THR A 180 4.90 -7.81 1.08
N LEU A 181 5.88 -6.96 1.41
CA LEU A 181 5.78 -5.54 1.11
C LEU A 181 5.84 -5.28 -0.39
N ALA A 182 6.69 -6.00 -1.12
CA ALA A 182 6.75 -5.92 -2.58
C ALA A 182 5.44 -6.37 -3.24
N ALA A 183 4.84 -7.48 -2.81
CA ALA A 183 3.56 -7.95 -3.31
C ALA A 183 2.45 -6.94 -3.06
N LEU A 184 2.40 -6.33 -1.87
CA LEU A 184 1.45 -5.28 -1.56
C LEU A 184 1.67 -4.03 -2.42
N SER A 185 2.93 -3.65 -2.72
CA SER A 185 3.21 -2.48 -3.56
C SER A 185 2.76 -2.69 -5.02
N VAL A 186 2.94 -3.91 -5.54
CA VAL A 186 2.45 -4.29 -6.88
C VAL A 186 0.93 -4.28 -6.93
N VAL A 187 0.28 -4.99 -6.01
CA VAL A 187 -1.18 -5.05 -5.91
C VAL A 187 -1.78 -3.65 -5.78
N ALA A 188 -1.18 -2.77 -4.98
CA ALA A 188 -1.67 -1.41 -4.80
C ALA A 188 -1.54 -0.55 -6.05
N ASN A 189 -0.41 -0.65 -6.77
CA ASN A 189 -0.24 0.04 -8.07
C ASN A 189 -1.24 -0.47 -9.11
N SER A 190 -1.42 -1.79 -9.24
CA SER A 190 -2.42 -2.36 -10.15
C SER A 190 -3.83 -1.88 -9.79
N ALA A 191 -4.17 -1.85 -8.50
CA ALA A 191 -5.48 -1.41 -8.03
C ALA A 191 -5.77 0.07 -8.34
N VAL A 192 -4.79 0.96 -8.16
CA VAL A 192 -4.98 2.37 -8.52
C VAL A 192 -5.03 2.56 -10.03
N ASN A 193 -4.17 1.88 -10.80
CA ASN A 193 -4.21 1.95 -12.26
C ASN A 193 -5.57 1.49 -12.82
N ASP A 194 -6.11 0.39 -12.32
CA ASP A 194 -7.43 -0.12 -12.71
C ASP A 194 -8.56 0.89 -12.39
N ARG A 195 -8.53 1.54 -11.22
CA ARG A 195 -9.52 2.57 -10.87
C ARG A 195 -9.37 3.85 -11.69
N LEU A 196 -8.15 4.25 -12.03
CA LEU A 196 -7.89 5.40 -12.91
C LEU A 196 -8.39 5.13 -14.33
N GLN A 197 -8.14 3.94 -14.88
CA GLN A 197 -8.69 3.52 -16.18
C GLN A 197 -10.21 3.48 -16.16
N ALA A 198 -10.82 2.92 -15.11
CA ALA A 198 -12.27 2.90 -14.95
C ALA A 198 -12.90 4.30 -14.84
N ALA A 199 -12.13 5.28 -14.33
CA ALA A 199 -12.53 6.69 -14.28
C ALA A 199 -12.21 7.47 -15.57
N GLY A 200 -11.66 6.82 -16.61
CA GLY A 200 -11.37 7.42 -17.91
C GLY A 200 -10.01 8.11 -18.02
N PHE A 201 -9.12 7.97 -17.03
CA PHE A 201 -7.75 8.48 -17.12
C PHE A 201 -6.86 7.53 -17.92
N LYS A 202 -5.99 8.09 -18.75
CA LYS A 202 -4.96 7.31 -19.45
C LYS A 202 -3.88 6.90 -18.45
N THR A 203 -3.60 5.61 -18.36
CA THR A 203 -2.46 5.08 -17.62
C THR A 203 -1.50 4.40 -18.59
N GLU A 204 -0.23 4.77 -18.53
CA GLU A 204 0.83 4.24 -19.41
C GLU A 204 1.31 2.84 -18.96
N VAL A 205 0.38 1.92 -18.72
CA VAL A 205 0.70 0.56 -18.28
C VAL A 205 1.02 -0.31 -19.50
N LEU A 206 2.09 -1.11 -19.43
CA LEU A 206 2.40 -2.11 -20.46
C LEU A 206 1.23 -3.09 -20.60
N GLY A 207 0.81 -3.40 -21.82
CA GLY A 207 -0.29 -4.35 -22.07
C GLY A 207 0.07 -5.76 -21.61
N GLU A 208 -0.92 -6.55 -21.18
CA GLU A 208 -0.70 -7.93 -20.71
C GLU A 208 0.03 -8.80 -21.75
N ASP A 209 -0.20 -8.59 -23.05
CA ASP A 209 0.48 -9.30 -24.14
C ASP A 209 1.97 -8.91 -24.31
N SER A 210 2.41 -7.85 -23.62
CA SER A 210 3.78 -7.31 -23.69
C SER A 210 4.60 -7.53 -22.41
N MET A 211 4.00 -8.09 -21.36
CA MET A 211 4.67 -8.50 -20.11
C MET A 211 5.32 -9.87 -20.29
#